data_AF-W1YNA3-F1
#
_entry.id   AF-W1YNA3-F1
#
_cell.length_a   1.000
_cell.length_b   1.000
_cell.length_c   1.000
_cell.angle_alpha   90.00
_cell.angle_beta   90.00
_cell.angle_gamma   90.00
#
_symmetry.space_group_name_H-M   'P 1'
#
loop_
_entity.id
_entity.type
_entity.pdbx_description
1 polymer ?
#
loop_
_entity_poly.entity_id
_entity_poly.type
_entity_poly.pdbx_seq_one_letter_code
_entity_poly.pdbx_strand_id
1 'polypeptide(L)'
;GCHSANISPDNRTLWVPALKQDRICLFMVSDDGHLVAQDPAEVTTVEGAGPRHMVFHPNEQYAYCVNELNSSVDVWELKDP
;
A
#
# COMPACT_ATOMS: atom_id res chain seq x y z
N GLY A 1 6.53 5.19 11.08
CA GLY A 1 7.40 5.80 10.06
C GLY A 1 7.14 5.11 8.75
N CYS A 2 7.23 5.83 7.64
CA CYS A 2 7.17 5.25 6.30
C CYS A 2 8.32 4.24 6.11
N HIS A 3 8.04 3.09 5.47
CA HIS A 3 9.05 2.06 5.25
C HIS A 3 9.27 1.69 3.76
N SER A 4 8.27 1.85 2.91
CA SER A 4 8.41 1.69 1.45
C SER A 4 7.39 2.55 0.71
N ALA A 5 7.57 2.72 -0.60
CA ALA A 5 6.63 3.37 -1.50
C ALA A 5 6.55 2.55 -2.79
N ASN A 6 5.36 2.09 -3.15
CA ASN A 6 5.17 1.07 -4.18
C ASN A 6 4.08 1.56 -5.14
N ILE A 7 4.46 1.82 -6.39
CA ILE A 7 3.53 2.30 -7.42
C ILE A 7 2.68 1.13 -7.93
N SER A 8 1.36 1.33 -8.02
CA SER A 8 0.45 0.35 -8.61
C SER A 8 0.75 0.11 -10.09
N PRO A 9 0.36 -1.04 -10.66
CA PRO A 9 0.66 -1.38 -12.06
C PRO A 9 0.16 -0.36 -13.09
N ASP A 10 -0.97 0.30 -12.82
CA ASP A 10 -1.58 1.35 -13.65
C ASP A 10 -0.89 2.73 -13.54
N ASN A 11 0.13 2.83 -12.67
CA ASN A 11 0.89 4.04 -12.38
C ASN A 11 0.06 5.20 -11.78
N ARG A 12 -1.12 4.93 -11.22
CA ARG A 12 -2.00 5.98 -10.64
C ARG A 12 -1.95 6.07 -9.13
N THR A 13 -1.66 4.98 -8.42
CA THR A 13 -1.73 4.92 -6.96
C THR A 13 -0.40 4.52 -6.34
N LEU A 14 0.16 5.38 -5.50
CA LEU A 14 1.32 5.06 -4.68
C LEU A 14 0.87 4.51 -3.32
N TRP A 15 1.21 3.24 -3.06
CA TRP A 15 0.94 2.53 -1.81
C TRP A 15 2.13 2.65 -0.87
N VAL A 16 1.91 3.27 0.30
CA VAL A 16 2.97 3.66 1.24
C VAL A 16 2.73 3.03 2.62
N PRO A 17 3.34 1.86 2.90
CA PRO A 17 3.31 1.26 4.23
C PRO A 17 3.92 2.15 5.31
N ALA A 18 3.10 2.46 6.33
CA ALA A 18 3.48 3.24 7.49
C ALA A 18 3.59 2.32 8.72
N LEU A 19 4.72 1.63 8.87
CA LEU A 19 4.95 0.57 9.86
C LEU A 19 4.47 0.88 11.29
N LYS A 20 4.66 2.11 11.78
CA LYS A 20 4.28 2.48 13.16
C LYS A 20 2.83 3.00 13.30
N GLN A 21 2.03 2.87 12.25
CA GLN A 21 0.66 3.40 12.18
C GLN A 21 -0.33 2.32 11.71
N ASP A 22 0.11 1.07 11.53
CA ASP A 22 -0.71 -0.08 11.12
C ASP A 22 -1.63 0.22 9.92
N ARG A 23 -1.08 0.96 8.95
CA ARG A 23 -1.78 1.36 7.73
C ARG A 23 -0.86 1.46 6.53
N ILE A 24 -1.46 1.35 5.36
CA ILE A 24 -0.84 1.64 4.07
C ILE A 24 -1.57 2.85 3.49
N CYS A 25 -0.87 3.97 3.37
CA CYS A 25 -1.44 5.19 2.79
C CYS A 25 -1.57 5.05 1.27
N LEU A 26 -2.63 5.62 0.72
CA LEU A 26 -2.95 5.62 -0.71
C LEU A 26 -2.89 7.04 -1.25
N PHE A 27 -1.98 7.27 -2.19
CA PHE A 27 -1.85 8.56 -2.87
C PHE A 27 -2.10 8.40 -4.36
N MET A 28 -2.97 9.24 -4.92
CA MET A 28 -3.02 9.44 -6.36
C MET A 28 -1.75 10.18 -6.81
N VAL A 29 -1.15 9.70 -7.90
CA VAL A 29 -0.04 10.35 -8.58
C VAL A 29 -0.61 11.17 -9.74
N SER A 30 -0.45 12.49 -9.71
CA SER A 30 -0.84 13.37 -10.82
C SER A 30 0.16 13.30 -11.97
N ASP A 31 -0.24 13.81 -13.14
CA ASP A 31 0.59 13.81 -14.35
C ASP A 31 1.93 14.56 -14.17
N ASP A 32 1.98 15.53 -13.26
CA ASP A 32 3.19 16.28 -12.88
C ASP A 32 3.96 15.67 -11.69
N GLY A 33 3.54 14.49 -11.22
CA GLY A 33 4.22 13.72 -10.18
C GLY A 33 3.92 14.16 -8.75
N HIS A 34 2.96 15.06 -8.54
CA HIS A 34 2.48 15.37 -7.20
C HIS A 34 1.63 14.23 -6.62
N LEU A 35 1.65 14.13 -5.29
CA LEU A 35 0.92 13.12 -4.53
C LEU A 35 -0.27 13.75 -3.81
N VAL A 36 -1.45 13.21 -4.04
CA VAL A 36 -2.69 13.64 -3.40
C VAL A 36 -3.31 12.45 -2.68
N ALA A 37 -3.64 12.57 -1.40
CA ALA A 37 -4.29 11.48 -0.67
C ALA A 37 -5.62 11.10 -1.33
N GLN A 38 -5.87 9.80 -1.47
CA GLN A 38 -7.14 9.29 -2.02
C GLN A 38 -8.28 9.36 -1.00
N ASP A 39 -9.49 9.01 -1.43
CA ASP A 39 -10.63 8.72 -0.56
C ASP A 39 -11.16 7.30 -0.90
N PRO A 40 -10.91 6.28 -0.04
CA PRO A 40 -10.23 6.36 1.25
C PRO A 40 -8.72 6.66 1.14
N ALA A 41 -8.17 7.35 2.13
CA ALA A 41 -6.75 7.73 2.15
C ALA A 41 -5.79 6.58 2.52
N GLU A 42 -6.32 5.45 2.97
CA GLU A 42 -5.56 4.35 3.51
C GLU A 42 -6.37 3.05 3.59
N VAL A 43 -5.63 1.95 3.71
CA VAL A 43 -6.13 0.67 4.22
C VAL A 43 -5.38 0.32 5.50
N THR A 44 -6.06 -0.33 6.45
CA THR A 44 -5.50 -0.65 7.76
C THR A 44 -5.18 -2.13 7.90
N THR A 45 -4.08 -2.44 8.57
CA THR A 45 -3.77 -3.80 9.00
C THR A 45 -4.37 -4.07 10.38
N VAL A 46 -4.25 -5.30 10.87
CA VAL A 46 -4.50 -5.56 12.30
C VAL A 46 -3.52 -4.77 13.17
N GLU A 47 -3.93 -4.42 14.39
CA GLU A 47 -3.11 -3.66 15.34
C GLU A 47 -1.79 -4.40 15.63
N GLY A 48 -0.68 -3.66 15.59
CA GLY A 48 0.66 -4.19 15.85
C GLY A 48 1.21 -5.09 14.73
N ALA A 49 0.63 -5.07 13.53
CA ALA A 49 1.17 -5.83 12.39
C ALA A 49 2.43 -5.17 11.82
N GLY A 50 2.43 -3.85 11.68
CA GLY A 50 3.53 -3.09 11.11
C GLY A 50 3.81 -3.37 9.63
N PRO A 51 2.98 -2.89 8.69
CA PRO A 51 3.18 -3.12 7.26
C PRO A 51 4.49 -2.52 6.77
N ARG A 52 5.24 -3.29 5.97
CA ARG A 52 6.64 -2.98 5.64
C ARG A 52 6.88 -2.83 4.14
N HIS A 53 7.01 -3.94 3.41
CA HIS A 53 7.30 -3.97 1.97
C HIS A 53 6.13 -4.58 1.20
N MET A 54 5.98 -4.21 -0.07
CA MET A 54 4.90 -4.71 -0.91
C MET A 54 5.37 -5.10 -2.30
N VAL A 55 4.62 -6.01 -2.93
CA VAL A 55 4.73 -6.35 -4.35
C VAL A 55 3.34 -6.55 -4.95
N PHE A 56 3.18 -6.24 -6.22
CA PHE A 56 1.95 -6.47 -6.98
C PHE A 56 2.06 -7.78 -7.76
N HIS A 57 0.97 -8.54 -7.82
CA HIS A 57 0.90 -9.74 -8.64
C HIS A 57 0.92 -9.37 -10.14
N PRO A 58 1.59 -10.12 -11.02
CA PRO A 58 1.65 -9.83 -12.46
C PRO A 58 0.30 -9.83 -13.22
N ASN A 59 -0.79 -10.28 -12.58
CA ASN A 59 -2.13 -10.24 -13.15
C ASN A 59 -2.92 -8.98 -12.78
N GLU A 60 -2.29 -8.06 -12.02
CA GLU A 60 -2.83 -6.75 -11.66
C GLU A 60 -4.08 -6.77 -10.76
N GLN A 61 -4.41 -7.93 -10.18
CA GLN A 61 -5.59 -8.08 -9.31
C GLN A 61 -5.25 -8.09 -7.82
N TYR A 62 -3.99 -8.31 -7.45
CA TYR A 62 -3.60 -8.48 -6.06
C TYR A 62 -2.30 -7.75 -5.72
N ALA A 63 -2.20 -7.31 -4.47
CA ALA A 63 -0.96 -6.90 -3.83
C ALA A 63 -0.68 -7.73 -2.58
N TYR A 64 0.59 -7.95 -2.26
CA TYR A 64 1.04 -8.66 -1.08
C TYR A 64 1.84 -7.70 -0.21
N CYS A 65 1.49 -7.59 1.07
CA CYS A 65 2.25 -6.81 2.05
C CYS A 65 2.82 -7.71 3.13
N VAL A 66 4.14 -7.63 3.35
CA VAL A 66 4.76 -8.29 4.51
C VAL A 66 4.71 -7.36 5.72
N ASN A 67 4.27 -7.90 6.85
CA ASN A 67 4.12 -7.21 8.12
C ASN A 67 5.29 -7.57 9.06
N GLU A 68 6.02 -6.56 9.54
CA GLU A 68 7.27 -6.75 10.29
C GLU A 68 7.05 -7.29 11.70
N LEU A 69 6.06 -6.75 12.41
CA LEU A 69 5.96 -6.91 13.86
C LEU A 69 5.24 -8.18 14.27
N ASN A 70 4.33 -8.69 13.43
CA ASN A 70 3.64 -9.95 13.67
C ASN A 70 4.06 -11.08 12.70
N SER A 71 4.98 -10.80 11.77
CA SER A 71 5.49 -11.79 10.79
C SER A 71 4.40 -12.43 9.92
N SER A 72 3.38 -11.67 9.53
CA SER A 72 2.34 -12.13 8.58
C SER A 72 2.51 -11.55 7.18
N VAL A 73 1.72 -12.07 6.23
CA VAL A 73 1.54 -11.49 4.89
C VAL A 73 0.06 -11.26 4.65
N ASP A 74 -0.32 -10.01 4.36
CA ASP A 74 -1.67 -9.67 3.95
C ASP A 74 -1.78 -9.73 2.42
N VAL A 75 -2.94 -10.20 1.94
CA VAL A 75 -3.32 -10.20 0.52
C VAL A 75 -4.40 -9.15 0.32
N TRP A 76 -4.11 -8.17 -0.53
CA TRP A 76 -5.03 -7.09 -0.89
C TRP A 76 -5.57 -7.33 -2.29
N GLU A 77 -6.89 -7.44 -2.43
CA GLU A 77 -7.56 -7.41 -3.73
C GLU A 77 -7.63 -5.96 -4.24
N LEU A 78 -7.18 -5.74 -5.47
CA LEU A 78 -7.29 -4.46 -6.16
C LEU A 78 -8.64 -4.40 -6.87
N LYS A 79 -9.45 -3.39 -6.57
CA LYS A 79 -10.69 -3.12 -7.30
C LYS A 79 -10.47 -1.99 -8.29
N ASP A 80 -10.92 -2.21 -9.51
CA ASP A 80 -10.83 -1.26 -10.63
C ASP A 80 -9.39 -0.80 -10.95
N PRO A 81 -8.49 -1.74 -11.34
CA PRO A 81 -7.11 -1.41 -11.74
C PRO A 81 -7.03 -0.54 -13.01
#